data_AF-A0AAP2Z4G4-F1
#
_entry.id   AF-A0AAP2Z4G4-F1
#
_cell.length_a   1.000
_cell.length_b   1.000
_cell.length_c   1.000
_cell.angle_alpha   90.00
_cell.angle_beta   90.00
_cell.angle_gamma   90.00
#
_symmetry.space_group_name_H-M   'P 1'
#
loop_
_entity.id
_entity.type
_entity.pdbx_description
1 polymer ?
#
loop_
_entity_poly.entity_id
_entity_poly.type
_entity_poly.pdbx_seq_one_letter_code
_entity_poly.pdbx_strand_id
1 'polypeptide(L)'
;MPSRRTVLTLLGTAGIGAIAGCSSLGQQAGYVQLKSIEVRYSEDNERHAKILLRVSLSEPAGEEKPQVDWLDEEWSDHFETLHEPVVSESLDEAIQREYDEVRYIIGVCSPSGSDEGCRNAETSRDDFNRVQVHDRVTASYGDSHISVQDVDGKWEFEKRSCVALC
;
A
#
# COMPACT_ATOMS: atom_id res chain seq x y z
N MET A 1 27.18 25.70 -63.91
CA MET A 1 27.23 24.27 -64.30
C MET A 1 28.66 23.77 -64.21
N PRO A 2 28.92 22.47 -64.01
CA PRO A 2 28.72 21.61 -62.85
C PRO A 2 30.05 21.52 -62.04
N SER A 3 30.13 20.93 -60.84
CA SER A 3 30.37 19.50 -60.68
C SER A 3 30.31 19.12 -59.21
N ARG A 4 29.60 18.04 -58.96
CA ARG A 4 29.41 17.36 -57.68
C ARG A 4 30.59 16.39 -57.47
N ARG A 5 31.03 16.20 -56.23
CA ARG A 5 31.06 14.89 -55.52
C ARG A 5 31.91 14.94 -54.23
N THR A 6 31.27 14.53 -53.13
CA THR A 6 31.75 13.60 -52.08
C THR A 6 32.99 14.03 -51.30
N VAL A 7 32.91 14.20 -49.98
CA VAL A 7 33.15 13.11 -49.01
C VAL A 7 32.31 13.29 -47.74
N LEU A 8 31.52 12.25 -47.41
CA LEU A 8 30.99 11.99 -46.07
C LEU A 8 32.11 11.37 -45.24
N THR A 9 32.48 12.00 -44.12
CA THR A 9 33.28 11.34 -43.08
C THR A 9 32.50 11.41 -41.77
N LEU A 10 31.98 10.25 -41.38
CA LEU A 10 31.52 9.91 -40.02
C LEU A 10 32.69 9.99 -39.01
N LEU A 11 32.33 9.84 -37.72
CA LEU A 11 33.13 9.77 -36.48
C LEU A 11 33.02 11.11 -35.71
N GLY A 12 32.22 11.30 -34.67
CA GLY A 12 31.65 10.38 -33.68
C GLY A 12 32.35 10.59 -32.34
N THR A 13 31.67 11.19 -31.36
CA THR A 13 31.96 10.98 -29.92
C THR A 13 30.79 11.45 -29.05
N ALA A 14 30.19 10.46 -28.39
CA ALA A 14 29.53 10.50 -27.08
C ALA A 14 28.50 11.61 -26.83
N GLY A 15 27.22 11.28 -27.09
CA GLY A 15 26.13 11.86 -26.33
C GLY A 15 26.32 11.50 -24.87
N ILE A 16 26.62 12.50 -24.03
CA ILE A 16 26.47 12.37 -22.59
C ILE A 16 24.96 12.35 -22.34
N GLY A 17 24.37 11.16 -22.45
CA GLY A 17 23.05 10.91 -21.91
C GLY A 17 23.19 11.10 -20.40
N ALA A 18 22.81 12.27 -19.91
CA ALA A 18 22.48 12.43 -18.52
C ALA A 18 21.30 11.48 -18.27
N ILE A 19 21.60 10.28 -17.79
CA ILE A 19 20.61 9.47 -17.09
C ILE A 19 20.27 10.31 -15.87
N ALA A 20 19.19 11.09 -15.99
CA ALA A 20 18.47 11.60 -14.84
C ALA A 20 17.98 10.35 -14.11
N GLY A 21 18.84 9.80 -13.25
CA GLY A 21 18.40 8.92 -12.19
C GLY A 21 17.49 9.78 -11.33
N CYS A 22 16.18 9.68 -11.54
CA CYS A 22 15.21 10.11 -10.56
C CYS A 22 15.46 9.24 -9.34
N SER A 23 16.36 9.68 -8.46
CA SER A 23 16.59 9.05 -7.18
C SER A 23 15.25 9.08 -6.44
N SER A 24 14.64 7.91 -6.28
CA SER A 24 13.39 7.69 -5.53
C SER A 24 13.65 7.81 -4.03
N LEU A 25 14.25 8.92 -3.62
CA LEU A 25 14.63 9.21 -2.25
C LEU A 25 13.36 9.13 -1.38
N GLY A 26 13.31 8.15 -0.48
CA GLY A 26 12.21 7.96 0.47
C GLY A 26 11.08 7.04 0.01
N GLN A 27 11.22 6.34 -1.13
CA GLN A 27 10.27 5.31 -1.57
C GLN A 27 10.85 3.90 -1.36
N GLN A 28 10.02 2.97 -0.89
CA GLN A 28 10.40 1.58 -0.67
C GLN A 28 9.34 0.65 -1.25
N ALA A 29 9.80 -0.45 -1.86
CA ALA A 29 8.93 -1.52 -2.29
C ALA A 29 8.60 -2.45 -1.11
N GLY A 30 7.33 -2.85 -1.02
CA GLY A 30 6.84 -3.75 0.01
C GLY A 30 5.52 -4.39 -0.41
N TYR A 31 4.84 -5.00 0.56
CA TYR A 31 3.51 -5.54 0.38
C TYR A 31 2.57 -5.09 1.49
N VAL A 32 1.30 -4.91 1.15
CA VAL A 32 0.28 -4.55 2.14
C VAL A 32 -0.05 -5.77 2.99
N GLN A 33 0.26 -5.74 4.27
CA GLN A 33 -0.07 -6.84 5.18
C GLN A 33 -1.33 -6.59 6.00
N LEU A 34 -1.79 -5.35 6.11
CA LEU A 34 -2.92 -4.99 6.96
C LEU A 34 -3.69 -3.80 6.41
N LYS A 35 -5.01 -3.83 6.59
CA LYS A 35 -5.92 -2.70 6.47
C LYS A 35 -6.75 -2.61 7.74
N SER A 36 -6.89 -1.40 8.30
CA SER A 36 -7.72 -1.18 9.48
C SER A 36 -8.43 0.17 9.38
N ILE A 37 -9.69 0.20 9.81
CA ILE A 37 -10.48 1.44 9.96
C ILE A 37 -10.63 1.67 11.46
N GLU A 38 -10.01 2.73 11.95
CA GLU A 38 -10.03 3.10 13.36
C GLU A 38 -10.75 4.43 13.52
N VAL A 39 -11.53 4.57 14.59
CA VAL A 39 -12.30 5.78 14.87
C VAL A 39 -12.08 6.24 16.30
N ARG A 40 -12.27 7.54 16.53
CA ARG A 40 -12.32 8.12 17.87
C ARG A 40 -13.63 8.85 18.08
N TYR A 41 -14.11 8.82 19.31
CA TYR A 41 -15.30 9.53 19.75
C TYR A 41 -15.15 10.00 21.20
N SER A 42 -15.98 10.95 21.58
CA SER A 42 -16.02 11.49 22.92
C SER A 42 -17.33 11.11 23.60
N GLU A 43 -17.24 10.45 24.75
CA GLU A 43 -18.37 10.07 25.59
C GLU A 43 -18.05 10.48 27.03
N ASP A 44 -19.00 11.08 27.75
CA ASP A 44 -18.80 11.52 29.15
C ASP A 44 -17.56 12.41 29.42
N ASN A 45 -17.10 13.17 28.41
CA ASN A 45 -15.87 13.98 28.39
C ASN A 45 -14.56 13.17 28.37
N GLU A 46 -14.62 11.88 28.07
CA GLU A 46 -13.46 11.01 27.84
C GLU A 46 -13.32 10.72 26.34
N ARG A 47 -12.07 10.62 25.86
CA ARG A 47 -11.78 10.25 24.47
C ARG A 47 -11.60 8.75 24.37
N HIS A 48 -12.42 8.13 23.54
CA HIS A 48 -12.38 6.71 23.24
C HIS A 48 -11.85 6.47 21.83
N ALA A 49 -11.36 5.26 21.60
CA ALA A 49 -10.97 4.79 20.28
C ALA A 49 -11.49 3.37 20.10
N LYS A 50 -11.98 3.06 18.89
CA LYS A 50 -12.37 1.69 18.52
C LYS A 50 -11.97 1.37 17.08
N ILE A 51 -11.93 0.07 16.79
CA ILE A 51 -11.65 -0.47 15.45
C ILE A 51 -12.99 -0.90 14.86
N LEU A 52 -13.33 -0.38 13.68
CA LEU A 52 -14.54 -0.78 12.94
C LEU A 52 -14.29 -2.05 12.12
N LEU A 53 -13.11 -2.15 11.51
CA LEU A 53 -12.70 -3.28 10.69
C LEU A 53 -11.19 -3.44 10.76
N ARG A 54 -10.70 -4.68 10.86
CA ARG A 54 -9.31 -5.03 10.64
C ARG A 54 -9.20 -6.29 9.79
N VAL A 55 -8.42 -6.17 8.72
CA VAL A 55 -8.12 -7.25 7.79
C VAL A 55 -6.61 -7.35 7.66
N SER A 56 -6.08 -8.56 7.76
CA SER A 56 -4.65 -8.82 7.63
C SER A 56 -4.35 -9.96 6.69
N LEU A 57 -3.08 -10.06 6.32
CA LEU A 57 -2.56 -11.15 5.53
C LEU A 57 -2.64 -12.43 6.36
N SER A 58 -3.21 -13.48 5.78
CA SER A 58 -3.33 -14.78 6.44
C SER A 58 -1.97 -15.42 6.69
N GLU A 59 -1.91 -16.28 7.70
CA GLU A 59 -0.75 -17.10 8.02
C GLU A 59 -1.05 -18.58 7.74
N PRO A 60 -0.39 -19.23 6.77
CA PRO A 60 0.74 -18.75 5.99
C PRO A 60 0.36 -17.75 4.88
N ALA A 61 1.27 -16.79 4.64
CA ALA A 61 1.14 -15.77 3.62
C ALA A 61 0.99 -16.34 2.21
N GLY A 62 0.04 -15.81 1.43
CA GLY A 62 -0.04 -16.01 -0.02
C GLY A 62 -0.91 -17.17 -0.53
N GLU A 63 -1.40 -18.05 0.35
CA GLU A 63 -2.20 -19.21 -0.07
C GLU A 63 -3.71 -19.04 0.19
N GLU A 64 -4.09 -18.14 1.08
CA GLU A 64 -5.48 -17.95 1.52
C GLU A 64 -5.98 -16.52 1.30
N LYS A 65 -7.31 -16.35 1.31
CA LYS A 65 -7.93 -15.01 1.35
C LYS A 65 -7.46 -14.28 2.61
N PRO A 66 -7.30 -12.94 2.59
CA PRO A 66 -6.98 -12.16 3.78
C PRO A 66 -7.90 -12.51 4.96
N GLN A 67 -7.37 -12.49 6.17
CA GLN A 67 -8.11 -12.78 7.39
C GLN A 67 -8.85 -11.53 7.87
N VAL A 68 -10.12 -11.67 8.24
CA VAL A 68 -10.86 -10.63 8.98
C VAL A 68 -10.59 -10.85 10.47
N ASP A 69 -9.71 -10.04 11.06
CA ASP A 69 -9.30 -10.17 12.46
C ASP A 69 -10.31 -9.54 13.42
N TRP A 70 -10.99 -8.49 12.94
CA TRP A 70 -11.96 -7.75 13.72
C TRP A 70 -13.00 -7.12 12.81
N LEU A 71 -14.26 -7.17 13.24
CA LEU A 71 -15.38 -6.47 12.62
C LEU A 71 -16.31 -6.00 13.73
N ASP A 72 -16.59 -4.70 13.74
CA ASP A 72 -17.70 -4.16 14.51
C ASP A 72 -19.02 -4.57 13.82
N GLU A 73 -19.82 -5.38 14.51
CA GLU A 73 -21.03 -5.99 13.95
C GLU A 73 -22.04 -4.95 13.44
N GLU A 74 -22.09 -3.77 14.06
CA GLU A 74 -22.94 -2.65 13.65
C GLU A 74 -22.62 -2.15 12.23
N TRP A 75 -21.36 -2.29 11.82
CA TRP A 75 -20.86 -1.83 10.53
C TRP A 75 -20.76 -2.93 9.48
N SER A 76 -21.04 -4.18 9.84
CA SER A 76 -20.86 -5.35 8.97
C SER A 76 -21.59 -5.26 7.63
N ASP A 77 -22.84 -4.81 7.64
CA ASP A 77 -23.69 -4.70 6.45
C ASP A 77 -23.30 -3.55 5.51
N HIS A 78 -22.36 -2.69 5.92
CA HIS A 78 -21.92 -1.55 5.13
C HIS A 78 -20.75 -1.87 4.18
N PHE A 79 -20.09 -3.02 4.35
CA PHE A 79 -18.99 -3.45 3.49
C PHE A 79 -19.47 -4.44 2.43
N GLU A 80 -19.18 -4.16 1.15
CA GLU A 80 -19.50 -5.10 0.05
C GLU A 80 -18.73 -6.42 0.19
N THR A 81 -17.48 -6.34 0.65
CA THR A 81 -16.61 -7.50 0.93
C THR A 81 -15.74 -7.21 2.14
N LEU A 82 -15.77 -8.11 3.13
CA LEU A 82 -14.98 -7.95 4.36
C LEU A 82 -13.49 -8.25 4.17
N HIS A 83 -13.13 -9.07 3.18
CA HIS A 83 -11.74 -9.49 2.96
C HIS A 83 -10.93 -8.52 2.06
N GLU A 84 -11.62 -7.68 1.30
CA GLU A 84 -11.02 -6.71 0.37
C GLU A 84 -11.70 -5.34 0.56
N PRO A 85 -11.64 -4.76 1.77
CA PRO A 85 -12.51 -3.66 2.13
C PRO A 85 -12.22 -2.41 1.31
N VAL A 86 -13.29 -1.81 0.79
CA VAL A 86 -13.29 -0.52 0.12
C VAL A 86 -14.28 0.38 0.87
N VAL A 87 -13.84 1.60 1.19
CA VAL A 87 -14.65 2.60 1.86
C VAL A 87 -15.32 3.46 0.80
N SER A 88 -16.58 3.14 0.49
CA SER A 88 -17.42 3.97 -0.37
C SER A 88 -17.61 5.36 0.24
N GLU A 89 -17.99 6.34 -0.59
CA GLU A 89 -18.29 7.69 -0.11
C GLU A 89 -19.43 7.69 0.92
N SER A 90 -20.47 6.88 0.69
CA SER A 90 -21.59 6.78 1.63
C SER A 90 -21.20 6.16 2.97
N LEU A 91 -20.29 5.19 2.98
CA LEU A 91 -19.74 4.61 4.21
C LEU A 91 -18.85 5.62 4.94
N ASP A 92 -17.97 6.31 4.21
CA ASP A 92 -17.12 7.36 4.76
C ASP A 92 -17.95 8.44 5.47
N GLU A 93 -18.94 8.98 4.77
CA GLU A 93 -19.84 9.98 5.37
C GLU A 93 -20.63 9.43 6.57
N ALA A 94 -21.03 8.16 6.55
CA ALA A 94 -21.72 7.55 7.68
C ALA A 94 -20.82 7.50 8.92
N ILE A 95 -19.57 7.06 8.76
CA ILE A 95 -18.57 7.00 9.83
C ILE A 95 -18.28 8.42 10.35
N GLN A 96 -18.04 9.39 9.45
CA GLN A 96 -17.75 10.78 9.85
C GLN A 96 -18.93 11.49 10.52
N ARG A 97 -20.17 11.02 10.31
CA ARG A 97 -21.34 11.55 11.03
C ARG A 97 -21.44 11.05 12.46
N GLU A 98 -20.84 9.90 12.75
CA GLU A 98 -20.97 9.22 14.05
C GLU A 98 -19.73 9.41 14.94
N TYR A 99 -18.55 9.54 14.34
CA TYR A 99 -17.28 9.61 15.04
C TYR A 99 -16.59 10.97 14.84
N ASP A 100 -15.85 11.40 15.87
CA ASP A 100 -15.10 12.67 15.86
C ASP A 100 -13.92 12.64 14.89
N GLU A 101 -13.32 11.47 14.69
CA GLU A 101 -12.15 11.26 13.84
C GLU A 101 -12.19 9.86 13.23
N VAL A 102 -11.88 9.77 11.93
CA VAL A 102 -11.69 8.50 11.20
C VAL A 102 -10.24 8.41 10.73
N ARG A 103 -9.64 7.24 10.91
CA ARG A 103 -8.26 6.95 10.50
C ARG A 103 -8.24 5.68 9.68
N TYR A 104 -7.77 5.81 8.44
CA TYR A 104 -7.50 4.68 7.58
C TYR A 104 -6.06 4.25 7.76
N ILE A 105 -5.86 3.03 8.24
CA ILE A 105 -4.52 2.49 8.51
C ILE A 105 -4.22 1.43 7.46
N ILE A 106 -3.04 1.54 6.85
CA ILE A 106 -2.44 0.44 6.09
C ILE A 106 -1.16 0.00 6.77
N GLY A 107 -0.92 -1.29 6.73
CA GLY A 107 0.36 -1.89 7.06
C GLY A 107 1.11 -2.24 5.78
N VAL A 108 2.36 -1.81 5.67
CA VAL A 108 3.26 -2.23 4.59
C VAL A 108 4.48 -2.91 5.19
N CYS A 109 4.75 -4.14 4.77
CA CYS A 109 5.98 -4.87 5.10
C CYS A 109 6.98 -4.78 3.95
N SER A 110 8.21 -4.41 4.28
CA SER A 110 9.33 -4.36 3.35
C SER A 110 10.35 -5.42 3.74
N PRO A 111 10.49 -6.51 2.95
CA PRO A 111 11.42 -7.60 3.27
C PRO A 111 12.89 -7.23 3.01
N SER A 112 13.16 -6.07 2.41
CA SER A 112 14.49 -5.53 2.21
C SER A 112 14.46 -4.00 2.14
N GLY A 113 15.48 -3.32 2.66
CA GLY A 113 15.65 -1.85 2.57
C GLY A 113 16.18 -1.20 3.85
N SER A 114 16.11 0.14 3.97
CA SER A 114 16.54 0.87 5.18
C SER A 114 15.62 0.66 6.38
N ASP A 115 14.36 0.35 6.10
CA ASP A 115 13.30 0.13 7.08
C ASP A 115 12.78 -1.31 6.90
N GLU A 116 13.64 -2.29 7.16
CA GLU A 116 13.25 -3.70 7.15
C GLU A 116 12.18 -3.96 8.23
N GLY A 117 11.10 -4.63 7.85
CA GLY A 117 9.99 -4.94 8.74
C GLY A 117 8.66 -4.39 8.27
N CYS A 118 7.67 -4.40 9.16
CA CYS A 118 6.31 -3.96 8.88
C CYS A 118 6.02 -2.64 9.57
N ARG A 119 5.49 -1.69 8.81
CA ARG A 119 5.08 -0.39 9.33
C ARG A 119 3.58 -0.20 9.12
N ASN A 120 2.88 0.08 10.21
CA ASN A 120 1.49 0.47 10.19
C ASN A 120 1.40 1.98 10.40
N ALA A 121 0.73 2.67 9.51
CA ALA A 121 0.53 4.11 9.64
C ALA A 121 -0.77 4.53 8.96
N GLU A 122 -1.16 5.77 9.24
CA GLU A 122 -2.32 6.39 8.62
C GLU A 122 -2.09 6.64 7.14
N THR A 123 -3.14 6.58 6.36
CA THR A 123 -3.14 6.90 4.93
C THR A 123 -4.43 7.60 4.55
N SER A 124 -4.52 8.09 3.31
CA SER A 124 -5.75 8.68 2.80
C SER A 124 -6.79 7.59 2.47
N ARG A 125 -8.07 7.97 2.41
CA ARG A 125 -9.13 7.06 1.94
C ARG A 125 -8.86 6.54 0.52
N ASP A 126 -8.33 7.41 -0.33
CA ASP A 126 -8.03 7.07 -1.72
C ASP A 126 -6.91 6.01 -1.81
N ASP A 127 -5.84 6.20 -1.04
CA ASP A 127 -4.76 5.20 -0.95
C ASP A 127 -5.23 3.90 -0.32
N PHE A 128 -6.02 3.99 0.76
CA PHE A 128 -6.64 2.83 1.40
C PHE A 128 -7.49 2.03 0.42
N ASN A 129 -8.29 2.69 -0.41
CA ASN A 129 -9.16 2.03 -1.39
C ASN A 129 -8.41 1.49 -2.60
N ARG A 130 -7.29 2.11 -2.97
CA ARG A 130 -6.48 1.72 -4.12
C ARG A 130 -5.70 0.42 -3.88
N VAL A 131 -5.48 0.04 -2.64
CA VAL A 131 -4.71 -1.16 -2.27
C VAL A 131 -5.55 -2.19 -1.55
N GLN A 132 -5.21 -3.46 -1.73
CA GLN A 132 -5.73 -4.59 -0.99
C GLN A 132 -4.61 -5.26 -0.20
N VAL A 133 -4.98 -5.95 0.88
CA VAL A 133 -4.05 -6.86 1.56
C VAL A 133 -3.51 -7.84 0.52
N HIS A 134 -2.20 -8.11 0.55
CA HIS A 134 -1.43 -8.89 -0.42
C HIS A 134 -0.90 -8.10 -1.64
N ASP A 135 -1.34 -6.86 -1.86
CA ASP A 135 -0.81 -6.08 -2.98
C ASP A 135 0.66 -5.72 -2.77
N ARG A 136 1.44 -5.81 -3.85
CA ARG A 136 2.78 -5.25 -3.96
C ARG A 136 2.64 -3.75 -4.19
N VAL A 137 3.34 -2.95 -3.39
CA VAL A 137 3.27 -1.50 -3.46
C VAL A 137 4.66 -0.88 -3.43
N THR A 138 4.79 0.28 -4.05
CA THR A 138 5.85 1.23 -3.75
C THR A 138 5.26 2.32 -2.86
N ALA A 139 5.78 2.46 -1.65
CA ALA A 139 5.25 3.38 -0.65
C ALA A 139 6.31 4.40 -0.20
N SER A 140 5.86 5.59 0.17
CA SER A 140 6.68 6.59 0.85
C SER A 140 6.21 6.77 2.29
N TYR A 141 7.17 7.10 3.15
CA TYR A 141 7.00 7.10 4.60
C TYR A 141 7.22 8.50 5.17
N GLY A 142 6.16 9.10 5.72
CA GLY A 142 6.28 10.29 6.58
C GLY A 142 6.34 9.92 8.06
N ASP A 143 6.31 10.88 8.98
CA ASP A 143 6.46 10.62 10.43
C ASP A 143 5.35 9.72 11.00
N SER A 144 4.11 9.91 10.55
CA SER A 144 2.93 9.16 11.01
C SER A 144 2.01 8.67 9.90
N HIS A 145 2.44 8.80 8.64
CA HIS A 145 1.65 8.43 7.47
C HIS A 145 2.42 7.57 6.47
N ILE A 146 1.68 6.76 5.72
CA ILE A 146 2.12 6.05 4.52
C ILE A 146 1.34 6.60 3.34
N SER A 147 2.06 6.94 2.27
CA SER A 147 1.45 7.27 0.98
C SER A 147 1.84 6.21 -0.05
N VAL A 148 0.85 5.72 -0.76
CA VAL A 148 1.06 4.73 -1.83
C VAL A 148 1.45 5.49 -3.09
N GLN A 149 2.55 5.10 -3.73
CA GLN A 149 3.02 5.71 -4.97
C GLN A 149 2.61 4.86 -6.16
N ASP A 150 2.79 3.55 -6.04
CA ASP A 150 2.47 2.58 -7.08
C ASP A 150 1.92 1.27 -6.50
N VAL A 151 1.16 0.53 -7.31
CA VAL A 151 0.55 -0.77 -6.99
C VAL A 151 0.85 -1.75 -8.13
N ASP A 152 1.73 -2.70 -7.87
CA ASP A 152 2.35 -3.57 -8.86
C ASP A 152 1.83 -5.02 -8.75
N GLY A 153 0.51 -5.19 -8.77
CA GLY A 153 -0.14 -6.50 -8.63
C GLY A 153 0.05 -7.11 -7.25
N LYS A 154 0.10 -8.45 -7.16
CA LYS A 154 0.22 -9.16 -5.88
C LYS A 154 1.67 -9.47 -5.54
N TRP A 155 1.97 -9.52 -4.24
CA TRP A 155 3.27 -9.93 -3.76
C TRP A 155 3.45 -11.45 -3.86
N GLU A 156 4.45 -11.89 -4.60
CA GLU A 156 4.79 -13.31 -4.68
C GLU A 156 5.61 -13.71 -3.44
N PHE A 157 4.98 -14.45 -2.52
CA PHE A 157 5.69 -15.06 -1.41
C PHE A 157 6.49 -16.26 -1.90
N GLU A 158 7.78 -16.34 -1.51
CA GLU A 158 8.57 -17.53 -1.77
C GLU A 158 7.89 -18.73 -1.09
N LYS A 159 7.43 -19.70 -1.89
CA LYS A 159 6.95 -20.96 -1.37
C LYS A 159 8.09 -21.58 -0.59
N ARG A 160 7.93 -21.73 0.73
CA ARG A 160 8.82 -22.58 1.51
C ARG A 160 8.71 -23.98 0.91
N SER A 161 9.67 -24.34 0.07
CA SER A 161 9.80 -25.71 -0.39
C SER A 161 10.02 -26.53 0.87
N CYS A 162 9.01 -27.29 1.27
CA CYS A 162 9.15 -28.31 2.28
C CYS A 162 10.15 -29.30 1.70
N VAL A 163 11.44 -29.13 2.03
CA VAL A 163 12.47 -30.10 1.68
C VAL A 163 12.13 -31.34 2.49
N ALA A 164 11.40 -32.26 1.85
CA ALA A 164 11.23 -33.60 2.35
C ALA A 164 12.64 -34.21 2.43
N LEU A 165 13.20 -34.24 3.64
CA LEU A 165 14.31 -35.12 3.98
C LEU A 165 13.76 -36.55 3.90
N CYS A 166 13.91 -37.17 2.72
CA CYS A 166 13.86 -38.61 2.56
C CYS A 166 15.27 -39.20 2.71
#